data_AF-A0A4Q6BUE8-F1
#
_entry.id   AF-A0A4Q6BUE8-F1
#
_cell.length_a   1.000
_cell.length_b   1.000
_cell.length_c   1.000
_cell.angle_alpha   90.00
_cell.angle_beta   90.00
_cell.angle_gamma   90.00
#
_symmetry.space_group_name_H-M   'P 1'
#
loop_
_entity.id
_entity.type
_entity.pdbx_description
1 polymer ?
#
loop_
_entity_poly.entity_id
_entity_poly.type
_entity_poly.pdbx_seq_one_letter_code
_entity_poly.pdbx_strand_id
1 'polypeptide(L)'
;MDSTHSSLPTLLEAERLAVVLDPYGTLVPRSPFTTQPEVLYEARALVAQLAELPGLTVALFSHRSRVRMAEWLPLPPGACLFAEHGDWQSQRGTQEDAPRAAALDELVARLSPVRAHFGEAHIECGKKSLTFDFSDVHPSRRAACSIAVAAALAPWQEAEAGYESVWESGALHVRTRGTDAGAVVRWMRDPSVGATHTLLLGSEGDEELFEALVPGQDVGVWVGDAAEGPVAATHQMPNIAGVREFLREIIGYRSSKGVPPRLASLPPAPPSGEQATRYDLLVLSNRLPDLRETTQATRAKNVGGLVSALQPVLSMRKGVWLGWSGKSRLAGDDQPGKLVRQQVGDMTLASLDFPESWQKLYYTGFSNRALWPLLHSIPSRVAFTHAEWRAYERANRAFADHALTLLQPGGTVWVHDYHLMLVAEYLRSSGHDGRIGFFLHVPFPGPDIFAMLPWAEHLLSALLQHDRVGFHTAIHVENFLHCVRQLLGAEASIHGHTVSFRGRTTHVGAFPLGIMPQ
;
A
#
# COMPACT_ATOMS: atom_id res chain seq x y z
N MET A 1 -28.60 -22.87 9.33
CA MET A 1 -27.77 -23.99 9.79
C MET A 1 -26.45 -23.39 10.21
N ASP A 2 -26.24 -23.36 11.52
CA ASP A 2 -25.05 -22.83 12.23
C ASP A 2 -23.78 -23.60 11.85
N SER A 3 -22.69 -22.87 11.57
CA SER A 3 -21.31 -23.33 11.81
C SER A 3 -20.29 -22.24 11.46
N THR A 4 -19.82 -21.42 12.41
CA THR A 4 -18.51 -20.72 12.27
C THR A 4 -17.94 -20.06 13.54
N HIS A 5 -18.55 -20.18 14.73
CA HIS A 5 -18.06 -19.46 15.93
C HIS A 5 -17.22 -20.26 16.94
N SER A 6 -16.50 -21.35 16.57
CA SER A 6 -15.68 -22.09 17.56
C SER A 6 -14.34 -22.66 17.07
N SER A 7 -13.45 -21.88 16.46
CA SER A 7 -12.11 -22.39 16.12
C SER A 7 -11.05 -22.12 17.20
N LEU A 8 -11.07 -20.95 17.84
CA LEU A 8 -9.95 -20.56 18.71
C LEU A 8 -9.84 -21.34 20.03
N PRO A 9 -10.91 -21.49 20.86
CA PRO A 9 -10.79 -22.24 22.11
C PRO A 9 -10.33 -23.69 21.86
N THR A 10 -10.88 -24.33 20.82
CA THR A 10 -10.48 -25.68 20.37
C THR A 10 -9.02 -25.73 19.95
N LEU A 11 -8.54 -24.72 19.22
CA LEU A 11 -7.13 -24.63 18.83
C LEU A 11 -6.20 -24.46 20.04
N LEU A 12 -6.57 -23.64 21.03
CA LEU A 12 -5.74 -23.39 22.21
C LEU A 12 -5.67 -24.59 23.14
N GLU A 13 -6.72 -25.41 23.18
CA GLU A 13 -6.78 -26.67 23.92
C GLU A 13 -6.18 -27.85 23.15
N ALA A 14 -5.75 -27.67 21.90
CA ALA A 14 -5.16 -28.72 21.10
C ALA A 14 -3.91 -29.31 21.79
N GLU A 15 -3.87 -30.64 21.86
CA GLU A 15 -2.78 -31.42 22.47
C GLU A 15 -1.44 -31.16 21.76
N ARG A 16 -1.48 -31.01 20.44
CA ARG A 16 -0.32 -30.67 19.60
C ARG A 16 -0.64 -29.46 18.73
N LEU A 17 -0.15 -28.30 19.13
CA LEU A 17 -0.36 -27.00 18.48
C LEU A 17 0.96 -26.49 17.88
N ALA A 18 0.96 -26.15 16.60
CA ALA A 18 2.03 -25.37 16.00
C ALA A 18 1.71 -23.86 16.07
N VAL A 19 2.70 -23.06 16.44
CA VAL A 19 2.65 -21.59 16.34
C VAL A 19 3.68 -21.14 15.33
N VAL A 20 3.22 -20.69 14.16
CA VAL A 20 4.05 -20.20 13.06
C VAL A 20 4.04 -18.67 13.09
N LEU A 21 5.22 -18.05 13.07
CA LEU A 21 5.41 -16.61 13.25
C LEU A 21 6.42 -16.09 12.21
N ASP A 22 6.09 -15.06 11.41
CA ASP A 22 7.12 -14.16 10.90
C ASP A 22 7.39 -13.08 11.93
N PRO A 23 8.54 -13.06 12.62
CA PRO A 23 8.80 -12.05 13.63
C PRO A 23 8.78 -10.62 13.06
N TYR A 24 9.08 -10.40 11.77
CA TYR A 24 9.05 -9.07 11.16
C TYR A 24 7.62 -8.69 10.81
N GLY A 25 7.18 -7.51 11.25
CA GLY A 25 5.79 -7.06 11.07
C GLY A 25 4.80 -7.65 12.08
N THR A 26 5.14 -8.74 12.79
CA THR A 26 4.26 -9.33 13.83
C THR A 26 4.80 -9.21 15.25
N LEU A 27 6.07 -9.54 15.48
CA LEU A 27 6.72 -9.46 16.79
C LEU A 27 7.59 -8.22 16.91
N VAL A 28 8.26 -7.82 15.85
CA VAL A 28 9.13 -6.64 15.78
C VAL A 28 8.79 -5.83 14.53
N PRO A 29 9.15 -4.53 14.45
CA PRO A 29 8.96 -3.74 13.24
C PRO A 29 9.59 -4.40 12.00
N ARG A 30 9.02 -4.12 10.82
CA ARG A 30 9.51 -4.69 9.55
C ARG A 30 10.95 -4.34 9.24
N SER A 31 11.37 -3.12 9.58
CA SER A 31 12.80 -2.77 9.53
C SER A 31 13.49 -3.28 10.78
N PRO A 32 14.38 -4.28 10.66
CA PRO A 32 15.26 -4.60 11.76
C PRO A 32 16.22 -3.45 12.11
N PHE A 33 16.67 -2.66 11.15
CA PHE A 33 17.84 -1.79 11.38
C PHE A 33 17.57 -0.67 12.37
N THR A 34 16.30 -0.33 12.58
CA THR A 34 15.84 0.71 13.52
C THR A 34 15.08 0.16 14.73
N THR A 35 15.00 -1.17 14.90
CA THR A 35 14.27 -1.75 16.04
C THR A 35 15.03 -1.51 17.35
N GLN A 36 14.28 -1.08 18.37
CA GLN A 36 14.82 -0.84 19.70
C GLN A 36 15.23 -2.15 20.42
N PRO A 37 16.34 -2.19 21.18
CA PRO A 37 16.80 -3.38 21.89
C PRO A 37 15.77 -4.02 22.83
N GLU A 38 14.98 -3.21 23.53
CA GLU A 38 13.91 -3.63 24.43
C GLU A 38 12.81 -4.42 23.69
N VAL A 39 12.49 -4.01 22.46
CA VAL A 39 11.52 -4.67 21.59
C VAL A 39 12.06 -6.04 21.17
N LEU A 40 13.35 -6.18 20.92
CA LEU A 40 13.99 -7.47 20.62
C LEU A 40 14.07 -8.39 21.83
N TYR A 41 14.41 -7.85 23.00
CA TYR A 41 14.44 -8.62 24.24
C TYR A 41 13.08 -9.23 24.56
N GLU A 42 12.03 -8.44 24.42
CA GLU A 42 10.66 -8.92 24.64
C GLU A 42 10.26 -10.01 23.64
N ALA A 43 10.55 -9.83 22.35
CA ALA A 43 10.26 -10.85 21.33
C ALA A 43 10.98 -12.17 21.62
N ARG A 44 12.26 -12.12 22.02
CA ARG A 44 13.05 -13.29 22.43
C ARG A 44 12.42 -14.00 23.62
N ALA A 45 12.02 -13.25 24.65
CA ALA A 45 11.41 -13.80 25.85
C ALA A 45 10.07 -14.49 25.55
N LEU A 46 9.25 -13.92 24.66
CA LEU A 46 7.97 -14.53 24.25
C LEU A 46 8.18 -15.84 23.49
N VAL A 47 9.09 -15.85 22.52
CA VAL A 47 9.39 -17.06 21.74
C VAL A 47 9.96 -18.17 22.63
N ALA A 48 10.84 -17.83 23.57
CA ALA A 48 11.38 -18.77 24.56
C ALA A 48 10.28 -19.38 25.43
N GLN A 49 9.42 -18.54 26.02
CA GLN A 49 8.32 -19.00 26.87
C GLN A 49 7.31 -19.87 26.10
N LEU A 50 7.00 -19.52 24.85
CA LEU A 50 6.13 -20.35 24.00
C LEU A 50 6.75 -21.73 23.74
N ALA A 51 8.05 -21.78 23.42
CA ALA A 51 8.75 -23.03 23.11
C ALA A 51 8.85 -23.99 24.31
N GLU A 52 8.75 -23.48 25.53
CA GLU A 52 8.74 -24.30 26.76
C GLU A 52 7.37 -24.91 27.08
N LEU A 53 6.28 -24.48 26.41
CA LEU A 53 4.93 -24.97 26.69
C LEU A 53 4.71 -26.40 26.19
N PRO A 54 4.20 -27.32 27.03
CA PRO A 54 3.89 -28.68 26.62
C PRO A 54 2.91 -28.74 25.45
N GLY A 55 3.25 -29.56 24.46
CA GLY A 55 2.42 -29.78 23.27
C GLY A 55 2.40 -28.60 22.29
N LEU A 56 3.27 -27.59 22.46
CA LEU A 56 3.41 -26.48 21.55
C LEU A 56 4.74 -26.58 20.79
N THR A 57 4.70 -26.42 19.46
CA THR A 57 5.89 -26.28 18.62
C THR A 57 5.93 -24.89 18.01
N VAL A 58 7.01 -24.14 18.24
CA VAL A 58 7.18 -22.80 17.66
C VAL A 58 8.01 -22.91 16.37
N ALA A 59 7.51 -22.31 15.30
CA ALA A 59 8.23 -22.16 14.05
C ALA A 59 8.33 -20.69 13.67
N LEU A 60 9.55 -20.17 13.59
CA LEU A 60 9.83 -18.86 13.05
C LEU A 60 10.05 -18.99 11.55
N PHE A 61 9.25 -18.29 10.76
CA PHE A 61 9.49 -18.10 9.33
C PHE A 61 10.13 -16.75 9.10
N SER A 62 11.01 -16.62 8.11
CA SER A 62 11.51 -15.31 7.69
C SER A 62 11.99 -15.32 6.25
N HIS A 63 11.66 -14.24 5.55
CA HIS A 63 12.27 -13.89 4.27
C HIS A 63 13.77 -13.54 4.39
N ARG A 64 14.26 -13.26 5.61
CA ARG A 64 15.64 -12.86 5.89
C ARG A 64 16.59 -14.06 5.91
N SER A 65 17.90 -13.77 5.89
CA SER A 65 18.97 -14.75 5.99
C SER A 65 19.03 -15.41 7.38
N ARG A 66 19.48 -16.67 7.41
CA ARG A 66 19.67 -17.42 8.65
C ARG A 66 20.67 -16.76 9.62
N VAL A 67 21.68 -16.06 9.08
CA VAL A 67 22.71 -15.37 9.87
C VAL A 67 22.07 -14.22 10.64
N ARG A 68 21.28 -13.41 9.95
CA ARG A 68 20.56 -12.31 10.58
C ARG A 68 19.60 -12.80 11.63
N MET A 69 18.81 -13.82 11.30
CA MET A 69 17.86 -14.43 12.23
C MET A 69 18.55 -14.96 13.49
N ALA A 70 19.71 -15.60 13.36
CA ALA A 70 20.48 -16.10 14.50
C ALA A 70 21.01 -14.97 15.41
N GLU A 71 21.42 -13.84 14.85
CA GLU A 71 21.85 -12.66 15.63
C GLU A 71 20.67 -12.02 16.38
N TRP A 72 19.50 -12.00 15.74
CA TRP A 72 18.36 -11.21 16.15
C TRP A 72 17.40 -11.91 17.07
N LEU A 73 17.07 -13.15 16.76
CA LEU A 73 16.09 -13.94 17.47
C LEU A 73 16.66 -15.35 17.61
N PRO A 74 17.70 -15.53 18.46
CA PRO A 74 18.30 -16.83 18.67
C PRO A 74 17.24 -17.83 19.11
N LEU A 75 17.19 -18.96 18.43
CA LEU A 75 16.15 -19.96 18.65
C LEU A 75 16.30 -20.63 20.03
N PRO A 76 15.25 -20.65 20.85
CA PRO A 76 15.25 -21.49 22.05
C PRO A 76 15.20 -22.99 21.67
N PRO A 77 15.62 -23.88 22.58
CA PRO A 77 15.43 -25.31 22.39
C PRO A 77 13.96 -25.65 22.11
N GLY A 78 13.71 -26.51 21.12
CA GLY A 78 12.36 -26.92 20.73
C GLY A 78 11.67 -26.03 19.69
N ALA A 79 12.21 -24.83 19.39
CA ALA A 79 11.76 -24.01 18.27
C ALA A 79 12.48 -24.35 16.96
N CYS A 80 11.83 -24.07 15.84
CA CYS A 80 12.37 -24.23 14.49
C CYS A 80 12.47 -22.86 13.80
N LEU A 81 13.46 -22.69 12.92
CA LEU A 81 13.61 -21.54 12.04
C LEU A 81 13.57 -22.01 10.60
N PHE A 82 12.79 -21.30 9.81
CA PHE A 82 12.70 -21.37 8.37
C PHE A 82 13.14 -20.01 7.83
N ALA A 83 14.37 -19.92 7.34
CA ALA A 83 14.94 -18.68 6.82
C ALA A 83 15.05 -18.76 5.30
N GLU A 84 15.43 -17.64 4.67
CA GLU A 84 15.62 -17.55 3.22
C GLU A 84 14.34 -17.97 2.46
N HIS A 85 13.19 -17.40 2.86
CA HIS A 85 11.87 -17.74 2.29
C HIS A 85 11.44 -19.20 2.50
N GLY A 86 12.07 -19.92 3.45
CA GLY A 86 11.80 -21.31 3.74
C GLY A 86 12.75 -22.30 3.05
N ASP A 87 13.66 -21.83 2.19
CA ASP A 87 14.68 -22.67 1.54
C ASP A 87 15.67 -23.30 2.55
N TRP A 88 15.81 -22.68 3.73
CA TRP A 88 16.65 -23.18 4.81
C TRP A 88 15.83 -23.44 6.08
N GLN A 89 16.05 -24.60 6.70
CA GLN A 89 15.38 -25.01 7.93
C GLN A 89 16.37 -25.46 9.02
N SER A 90 16.04 -25.20 10.30
CA SER A 90 16.91 -25.50 11.45
C SER A 90 16.76 -26.90 12.10
N GLN A 91 16.11 -27.92 11.50
CA GLN A 91 15.86 -29.23 12.15
C GLN A 91 16.67 -30.45 11.61
N ARG A 92 16.69 -31.50 12.44
CA ARG A 92 17.76 -32.50 12.68
C ARG A 92 18.32 -33.22 11.45
N GLY A 93 19.57 -32.91 11.15
CA GLY A 93 20.44 -33.75 10.33
C GLY A 93 20.52 -33.27 8.89
N THR A 94 21.63 -32.60 8.58
CA THR A 94 22.16 -32.34 7.23
C THR A 94 21.22 -31.59 6.28
N GLN A 95 21.40 -30.27 6.23
CA GLN A 95 21.47 -29.60 4.94
C GLN A 95 22.89 -29.08 4.77
N GLU A 96 23.55 -29.53 3.70
CA GLU A 96 24.93 -29.20 3.37
C GLU A 96 25.20 -27.71 3.47
N ASP A 97 26.39 -27.37 3.97
CA ASP A 97 26.88 -25.99 4.03
C ASP A 97 27.29 -25.54 2.61
N ALA A 98 26.36 -25.61 1.65
CA ALA A 98 26.60 -25.23 0.26
C ALA A 98 27.06 -23.76 0.19
N PRO A 99 28.05 -23.42 -0.65
CA PRO A 99 28.48 -22.03 -0.80
C PRO A 99 27.32 -21.17 -1.32
N ARG A 100 27.37 -19.87 -1.04
CA ARG A 100 26.44 -18.91 -1.65
C ARG A 100 26.58 -18.98 -3.17
N ALA A 101 25.45 -18.89 -3.86
CA ALA A 101 25.45 -18.87 -5.32
C ALA A 101 26.24 -17.65 -5.85
N ALA A 102 27.17 -17.89 -6.78
CA ALA A 102 27.97 -16.82 -7.39
C ALA A 102 27.09 -15.73 -8.05
N ALA A 103 25.93 -16.13 -8.58
CA ALA A 103 24.92 -15.21 -9.11
C ALA A 103 24.49 -14.17 -8.06
N LEU A 104 24.27 -14.57 -6.80
CA LEU A 104 23.89 -13.63 -5.75
C LEU A 104 25.04 -12.70 -5.35
N ASP A 105 26.29 -13.16 -5.38
CA ASP A 105 27.44 -12.28 -5.13
C ASP A 105 27.58 -11.21 -6.23
N GLU A 106 27.29 -11.55 -7.48
CA GLU A 106 27.20 -10.56 -8.57
C GLU A 106 26.08 -9.55 -8.31
N LEU A 107 24.90 -10.01 -7.88
CA LEU A 107 23.78 -9.12 -7.56
C LEU A 107 24.11 -8.18 -6.40
N VAL A 108 24.78 -8.68 -5.34
CA VAL A 108 25.28 -7.82 -4.25
C VAL A 108 26.22 -6.75 -4.79
N ALA A 109 27.14 -7.10 -5.68
CA ALA A 109 28.07 -6.13 -6.29
C ALA A 109 27.33 -5.05 -7.10
N ARG A 110 26.28 -5.43 -7.83
CA ARG A 110 25.43 -4.50 -8.60
C ARG A 110 24.59 -3.57 -7.72
N LEU A 111 24.07 -4.08 -6.60
CA LEU A 111 23.22 -3.31 -5.69
C LEU A 111 24.02 -2.46 -4.70
N SER A 112 25.29 -2.79 -4.46
CA SER A 112 26.15 -2.09 -3.50
C SER A 112 26.28 -0.57 -3.76
N PRO A 113 26.44 -0.08 -5.00
CA PRO A 113 26.44 1.35 -5.31
C PRO A 113 25.10 2.03 -4.99
N VAL A 114 23.97 1.35 -5.25
CA VAL A 114 22.62 1.87 -4.95
C VAL A 114 22.46 2.02 -3.44
N ARG A 115 22.82 0.97 -2.68
CA ARG A 115 22.85 1.00 -1.21
C ARG A 115 23.68 2.17 -0.68
N ALA A 116 24.87 2.38 -1.22
CA ALA A 116 25.76 3.47 -0.79
C ALA A 116 25.16 4.86 -1.08
N HIS A 117 24.40 5.02 -2.17
CA HIS A 117 23.73 6.28 -2.52
C HIS A 117 22.56 6.61 -1.59
N PHE A 118 21.78 5.61 -1.19
CA PHE A 118 20.63 5.73 -0.31
C PHE A 118 20.97 5.25 1.09
N GLY A 119 22.01 5.79 1.74
CA GLY A 119 22.73 5.23 2.90
C GLY A 119 21.93 4.58 4.05
N GLU A 120 20.64 4.83 4.18
CA GLU A 120 19.67 4.14 5.04
C GLU A 120 19.14 2.80 4.45
N ALA A 121 19.59 2.40 3.27
CA ALA A 121 19.27 1.14 2.63
C ALA A 121 20.25 0.05 3.06
N HIS A 122 19.76 -1.18 3.09
CA HIS A 122 20.48 -2.35 3.57
C HIS A 122 20.41 -3.49 2.57
N ILE A 123 21.51 -4.22 2.42
CA ILE A 123 21.55 -5.45 1.64
C ILE A 123 21.80 -6.58 2.62
N GLU A 124 20.94 -7.58 2.57
CA GLU A 124 21.10 -8.83 3.30
C GLU A 124 21.11 -9.98 2.30
N CYS A 125 22.16 -10.79 2.30
CA CYS A 125 22.31 -11.87 1.35
C CYS A 125 22.51 -13.20 2.06
N GLY A 126 21.55 -14.11 1.90
CA GLY A 126 21.63 -15.50 2.29
C GLY A 126 22.48 -16.31 1.33
N LYS A 127 22.29 -17.63 1.33
CA LYS A 127 22.93 -18.54 0.37
C LYS A 127 22.15 -18.66 -0.93
N LYS A 128 20.82 -18.62 -0.83
CA LYS A 128 19.89 -18.74 -1.96
C LYS A 128 18.91 -17.58 -2.11
N SER A 129 18.93 -16.63 -1.19
CA SER A 129 18.11 -15.41 -1.29
C SER A 129 18.91 -14.14 -1.04
N LEU A 130 18.36 -13.01 -1.50
CA LEU A 130 18.86 -11.67 -1.22
C LEU A 130 17.68 -10.75 -0.93
N THR A 131 17.81 -9.91 0.08
CA THR A 131 16.87 -8.84 0.40
C THR A 131 17.58 -7.51 0.32
N PHE A 132 17.07 -6.60 -0.50
CA PHE A 132 17.45 -5.18 -0.50
C PHE A 132 16.34 -4.39 0.22
N ASP A 133 16.62 -3.97 1.44
CA ASP A 133 15.70 -3.22 2.29
C ASP A 133 15.96 -1.71 2.14
N PHE A 134 14.93 -0.95 1.80
CA PHE A 134 14.98 0.51 1.73
C PHE A 134 13.80 1.13 2.50
N SER A 135 13.27 0.40 3.48
CA SER A 135 12.15 0.85 4.30
C SER A 135 12.56 2.02 5.21
N ASP A 136 13.82 2.09 5.65
CA ASP A 136 14.35 3.22 6.42
C ASP A 136 14.80 4.41 5.57
N VAL A 137 14.87 4.26 4.23
CA VAL A 137 15.15 5.39 3.34
C VAL A 137 14.04 6.43 3.48
N HIS A 138 14.44 7.70 3.59
CA HIS A 138 13.50 8.81 3.76
C HIS A 138 12.36 8.75 2.72
N PRO A 139 11.08 8.91 3.11
CA PRO A 139 9.93 8.68 2.22
C PRO A 139 9.99 9.39 0.87
N SER A 140 10.50 10.63 0.82
CA SER A 140 10.66 11.39 -0.43
C SER A 140 11.69 10.81 -1.41
N ARG A 141 12.59 9.95 -0.93
CA ARG A 141 13.65 9.32 -1.71
C ARG A 141 13.37 7.85 -2.05
N ARG A 142 12.35 7.22 -1.44
CA ARG A 142 12.05 5.80 -1.64
C ARG A 142 11.71 5.45 -3.09
N ALA A 143 10.98 6.32 -3.80
CA ALA A 143 10.67 6.10 -5.22
C ALA A 143 11.94 6.09 -6.07
N ALA A 144 12.85 7.05 -5.85
CA ALA A 144 14.14 7.07 -6.53
C ALA A 144 15.01 5.86 -6.18
N CYS A 145 14.97 5.39 -4.93
CA CYS A 145 15.67 4.18 -4.50
C CYS A 145 15.13 2.94 -5.22
N SER A 146 13.80 2.75 -5.24
CA SER A 146 13.16 1.64 -5.93
C SER A 146 13.49 1.61 -7.43
N ILE A 147 13.48 2.77 -8.11
CA ILE A 147 13.88 2.87 -9.52
C ILE A 147 15.35 2.47 -9.71
N ALA A 148 16.25 2.94 -8.85
CA ALA A 148 17.66 2.61 -8.93
C ALA A 148 17.94 1.12 -8.67
N VAL A 149 17.24 0.52 -7.70
CA VAL A 149 17.31 -0.91 -7.42
C VAL A 149 16.78 -1.72 -8.61
N ALA A 150 15.63 -1.35 -9.18
CA ALA A 150 15.05 -2.02 -10.34
C ALA A 150 15.98 -1.95 -11.56
N ALA A 151 16.61 -0.80 -11.81
CA ALA A 151 17.57 -0.62 -12.89
C ALA A 151 18.83 -1.49 -12.70
N ALA A 152 19.32 -1.65 -11.46
CA ALA A 152 20.46 -2.50 -11.15
C ALA A 152 20.12 -4.00 -11.22
N LEU A 153 18.88 -4.37 -10.87
CA LEU A 153 18.35 -5.74 -10.89
C LEU A 153 18.10 -6.25 -12.32
N ALA A 154 17.52 -5.42 -13.20
CA ALA A 154 16.97 -5.89 -14.48
C ALA A 154 17.94 -6.71 -15.35
N PRO A 155 19.20 -6.27 -15.60
CA PRO A 155 20.13 -7.07 -16.42
C PRO A 155 20.53 -8.39 -15.78
N TRP A 156 20.59 -8.44 -14.45
CA TRP A 156 20.90 -9.65 -13.71
C TRP A 156 19.72 -10.62 -13.74
N GLN A 157 18.50 -10.12 -13.57
CA GLN A 157 17.27 -10.91 -13.56
C GLN A 157 16.98 -11.57 -14.93
N GLU A 158 17.40 -10.94 -16.03
CA GLU A 158 17.35 -11.51 -17.38
C GLU A 158 18.34 -12.68 -17.57
N ALA A 159 19.52 -12.59 -16.96
CA ALA A 159 20.54 -13.64 -17.05
C ALA A 159 20.26 -14.83 -16.12
N GLU A 160 19.69 -14.57 -14.94
CA GLU A 160 19.54 -15.53 -13.85
C GLU A 160 18.07 -16.00 -13.73
N ALA A 161 17.58 -16.70 -14.76
CA ALA A 161 16.19 -17.18 -14.83
C ALA A 161 15.77 -18.12 -13.68
N GLY A 162 16.74 -18.71 -12.97
CA GLY A 162 16.53 -19.55 -11.78
C GLY A 162 16.07 -18.77 -10.54
N TYR A 163 16.06 -17.44 -10.59
CA TYR A 163 15.60 -16.58 -9.51
C TYR A 163 14.35 -15.81 -9.89
N GLU A 164 13.60 -15.38 -8.89
CA GLU A 164 12.48 -14.46 -9.02
C GLU A 164 12.59 -13.32 -8.01
N SER A 165 12.02 -12.17 -8.37
CA SER A 165 11.99 -10.97 -7.55
C SER A 165 10.57 -10.64 -7.09
N VAL A 166 10.41 -10.40 -5.80
CA VAL A 166 9.16 -9.97 -5.15
C VAL A 166 9.40 -8.60 -4.52
N TRP A 167 8.46 -7.68 -4.70
CA TRP A 167 8.54 -6.31 -4.17
C TRP A 167 7.46 -6.11 -3.13
N GLU A 168 7.85 -5.69 -1.93
CA GLU A 168 6.97 -5.57 -0.76
C GLU A 168 7.34 -4.31 0.02
N SER A 169 6.36 -3.50 0.43
CA SER A 169 6.49 -2.22 1.16
C SER A 169 7.89 -1.73 1.56
N GLY A 170 8.68 -1.31 0.56
CA GLY A 170 10.01 -0.74 0.80
C GLY A 170 11.17 -1.75 0.80
N ALA A 171 11.00 -2.94 0.23
CA ALA A 171 12.02 -3.94 0.04
C ALA A 171 11.87 -4.67 -1.30
N LEU A 172 13.00 -5.15 -1.82
CA LEU A 172 13.11 -6.12 -2.89
C LEU A 172 13.60 -7.44 -2.29
N HIS A 173 12.87 -8.52 -2.55
CA HIS A 173 13.25 -9.88 -2.22
C HIS A 173 13.59 -10.64 -3.49
N VAL A 174 14.74 -11.29 -3.51
CA VAL A 174 15.18 -12.18 -4.58
C VAL A 174 15.33 -13.58 -4.00
N ARG A 175 14.63 -14.56 -4.56
CA ARG A 175 14.61 -15.94 -4.09
C ARG A 175 14.70 -16.93 -5.25
N THR A 176 14.98 -18.19 -4.95
CA THR A 176 14.93 -19.25 -5.95
C THR A 176 13.52 -19.32 -6.55
N ARG A 177 13.42 -19.42 -7.87
CA ARG A 177 12.13 -19.55 -8.54
C ARG A 177 11.42 -20.82 -8.08
N GLY A 178 10.16 -20.71 -7.66
CA GLY A 178 9.38 -21.83 -7.16
C GLY A 178 9.62 -22.19 -5.70
N THR A 179 10.32 -21.34 -4.93
CA THR A 179 10.30 -21.42 -3.48
C THR A 179 8.86 -21.25 -2.98
N ASP A 180 8.44 -22.16 -2.10
CA ASP A 180 7.08 -22.27 -1.58
C ASP A 180 7.12 -22.08 -0.06
N ALA A 181 6.84 -20.87 0.41
CA ALA A 181 6.87 -20.57 1.84
C ALA A 181 5.79 -21.38 2.60
N GLY A 182 4.66 -21.66 1.96
CA GLY A 182 3.57 -22.47 2.52
C GLY A 182 3.97 -23.90 2.89
N ALA A 183 5.11 -24.40 2.37
CA ALA A 183 5.69 -25.67 2.78
C ALA A 183 5.98 -25.73 4.29
N VAL A 184 6.27 -24.59 4.94
CA VAL A 184 6.51 -24.51 6.39
C VAL A 184 5.27 -24.91 7.19
N VAL A 185 4.11 -24.35 6.84
CA VAL A 185 2.84 -24.67 7.50
C VAL A 185 2.47 -26.15 7.29
N ARG A 186 2.68 -26.68 6.07
CA ARG A 186 2.47 -28.09 5.78
C ARG A 186 3.42 -29.00 6.57
N TRP A 187 4.68 -28.61 6.71
CA TRP A 187 5.67 -29.37 7.46
C TRP A 187 5.34 -29.48 8.95
N MET A 188 4.63 -28.51 9.54
CA MET A 188 4.16 -28.63 10.94
C MET A 188 3.28 -29.88 11.17
N ARG A 189 2.65 -30.40 10.11
CA ARG A 189 1.80 -31.59 10.16
C ARG A 189 2.55 -32.89 9.87
N ASP A 190 3.81 -32.80 9.42
CA ASP A 190 4.66 -33.96 9.18
C ASP A 190 4.71 -34.85 10.43
N PRO A 191 4.72 -36.19 10.31
CA PRO A 191 4.75 -37.08 11.47
C PRO A 191 5.87 -36.81 12.49
N SER A 192 6.97 -36.19 12.07
CA SER A 192 8.06 -35.77 12.97
C SER A 192 7.68 -34.64 13.94
N VAL A 193 6.72 -33.78 13.57
CA VAL A 193 6.17 -32.71 14.43
C VAL A 193 4.78 -33.10 14.94
N GLY A 194 3.91 -33.49 14.01
CA GLY A 194 2.58 -34.02 14.26
C GLY A 194 1.60 -32.98 14.83
N ALA A 195 1.73 -31.71 14.46
CA ALA A 195 0.79 -30.68 14.89
C ALA A 195 -0.61 -30.98 14.35
N THR A 196 -1.58 -30.97 15.26
CA THR A 196 -3.00 -31.15 14.91
C THR A 196 -3.64 -29.85 14.48
N HIS A 197 -3.19 -28.72 15.02
CA HIS A 197 -3.70 -27.39 14.71
C HIS A 197 -2.53 -26.42 14.52
N THR A 198 -2.72 -25.39 13.71
CA THR A 198 -1.73 -24.34 13.47
C THR A 198 -2.33 -22.97 13.77
N LEU A 199 -1.63 -22.21 14.59
CA LEU A 199 -1.82 -20.77 14.75
C LEU A 199 -0.74 -20.06 13.92
N LEU A 200 -1.13 -19.36 12.86
CA LEU A 200 -0.24 -18.52 12.07
C LEU A 200 -0.44 -17.06 12.46
N LEU A 201 0.63 -16.35 12.82
CA LEU A 201 0.65 -14.89 12.91
C LEU A 201 1.57 -14.38 11.82
N GLY A 202 1.00 -13.64 10.87
CA GLY A 202 1.72 -13.13 9.70
C GLY A 202 1.25 -11.74 9.30
N SER A 203 1.99 -11.11 8.40
CA SER A 203 1.76 -9.76 7.89
C SER A 203 2.02 -9.72 6.37
N GLU A 204 1.95 -8.55 5.72
CA GLU A 204 2.32 -8.39 4.29
C GLU A 204 3.60 -9.15 3.93
N GLY A 205 3.55 -9.94 2.85
CA GLY A 205 4.61 -10.87 2.42
C GLY A 205 4.36 -12.33 2.82
N ASP A 206 3.48 -12.59 3.79
CA ASP A 206 3.19 -13.93 4.31
C ASP A 206 2.02 -14.64 3.60
N GLU A 207 1.51 -14.14 2.47
CA GLU A 207 0.30 -14.64 1.82
C GLU A 207 0.35 -16.15 1.53
N GLU A 208 1.51 -16.64 1.07
CA GLU A 208 1.76 -18.07 0.83
C GLU A 208 1.65 -18.94 2.10
N LEU A 209 2.01 -18.39 3.27
CA LEU A 209 1.82 -19.10 4.55
C LEU A 209 0.34 -19.23 4.90
N PHE A 210 -0.42 -18.14 4.69
CA PHE A 210 -1.86 -18.14 4.96
C PHE A 210 -2.60 -19.10 4.04
N GLU A 211 -2.26 -19.14 2.76
CA GLU A 211 -2.86 -20.07 1.79
C GLU A 211 -2.67 -21.55 2.16
N ALA A 212 -1.63 -21.89 2.94
CA ALA A 212 -1.36 -23.25 3.39
C ALA A 212 -2.16 -23.67 4.65
N LEU A 213 -2.94 -22.77 5.26
CA LEU A 213 -3.79 -23.08 6.42
C LEU A 213 -4.99 -23.96 6.03
N VAL A 214 -5.35 -24.89 6.92
CA VAL A 214 -6.53 -25.76 6.74
C VAL A 214 -7.79 -25.07 7.28
N PRO A 215 -8.78 -24.73 6.42
CA PRO A 215 -9.99 -24.02 6.85
C PRO A 215 -10.77 -24.79 7.92
N GLY A 216 -11.23 -24.07 8.95
CA GLY A 216 -12.01 -24.65 10.05
C GLY A 216 -11.19 -25.44 11.08
N GLN A 217 -9.91 -25.66 10.81
CA GLN A 217 -8.97 -26.35 11.72
C GLN A 217 -7.87 -25.40 12.20
N ASP A 218 -7.28 -24.61 11.31
CA ASP A 218 -6.23 -23.67 11.65
C ASP A 218 -6.77 -22.26 11.89
N VAL A 219 -5.98 -21.44 12.58
CA VAL A 219 -6.27 -20.02 12.80
C VAL A 219 -5.13 -19.19 12.23
N GLY A 220 -5.45 -18.39 11.22
CA GLY A 220 -4.57 -17.35 10.70
C GLY A 220 -4.93 -16.00 11.31
N VAL A 221 -3.94 -15.27 11.79
CA VAL A 221 -4.08 -13.93 12.35
C VAL A 221 -3.24 -12.96 11.54
N TRP A 222 -3.91 -12.10 10.77
CA TRP A 222 -3.26 -11.07 9.97
C TRP A 222 -2.89 -9.85 10.83
N VAL A 223 -1.65 -9.40 10.73
CA VAL A 223 -1.12 -8.23 11.45
C VAL A 223 -0.88 -7.09 10.47
N GLY A 224 -1.75 -6.09 10.47
CA GLY A 224 -1.71 -4.99 9.51
C GLY A 224 -3.09 -4.45 9.17
N ASP A 225 -3.21 -3.75 8.03
CA ASP A 225 -4.50 -3.21 7.58
C ASP A 225 -5.48 -4.34 7.24
N ALA A 226 -6.72 -4.17 7.68
CA ALA A 226 -7.82 -5.13 7.49
C ALA A 226 -8.12 -5.35 6.01
N ALA A 227 -7.93 -4.32 5.20
CA ALA A 227 -8.24 -4.33 3.78
C ALA A 227 -7.23 -5.14 2.95
N GLU A 228 -6.06 -5.44 3.51
CA GLU A 228 -4.93 -6.06 2.80
C GLU A 228 -4.69 -7.52 3.21
N GLY A 229 -5.41 -8.03 4.22
CA GLY A 229 -5.21 -9.37 4.73
C GLY A 229 -5.67 -10.48 3.76
N PRO A 230 -4.96 -11.63 3.73
CA PRO A 230 -5.29 -12.76 2.86
C PRO A 230 -6.59 -13.43 3.28
N VAL A 231 -7.26 -14.07 2.31
CA VAL A 231 -8.57 -14.72 2.50
C VAL A 231 -8.53 -15.80 3.58
N ALA A 232 -7.39 -16.47 3.72
CA ALA A 232 -7.21 -17.54 4.71
C ALA A 232 -6.95 -17.02 6.14
N ALA A 233 -6.77 -15.72 6.35
CA ALA A 233 -6.71 -15.14 7.70
C ALA A 233 -8.11 -15.12 8.33
N THR A 234 -8.28 -15.80 9.45
CA THR A 234 -9.57 -15.88 10.16
C THR A 234 -9.76 -14.74 11.16
N HIS A 235 -8.67 -14.14 11.62
CA HIS A 235 -8.67 -13.04 12.59
C HIS A 235 -7.68 -11.95 12.16
N GLN A 236 -7.80 -10.79 12.80
CA GLN A 236 -6.96 -9.64 12.53
C GLN A 236 -6.43 -9.00 13.81
N MET A 237 -5.21 -8.46 13.71
CA MET A 237 -4.61 -7.59 14.69
C MET A 237 -4.10 -6.29 14.06
N PRO A 238 -4.39 -5.12 14.67
CA PRO A 238 -4.05 -3.84 14.08
C PRO A 238 -2.57 -3.47 14.22
N ASN A 239 -1.84 -4.10 15.15
CA ASN A 239 -0.44 -3.75 15.44
C ASN A 239 0.31 -4.87 16.18
N ILE A 240 1.64 -4.74 16.17
CA ILE A 240 2.61 -5.63 16.84
C ILE A 240 2.40 -5.71 18.36
N ALA A 241 1.98 -4.62 19.00
CA ALA A 241 1.76 -4.60 20.44
C ALA A 241 0.63 -5.55 20.86
N GLY A 242 -0.45 -5.59 20.07
CA GLY A 242 -1.53 -6.55 20.24
C GLY A 242 -1.05 -7.99 20.11
N VAL A 243 -0.13 -8.27 19.17
CA VAL A 243 0.39 -9.64 18.95
C VAL A 243 1.12 -10.11 20.18
N ARG A 244 1.98 -9.26 20.74
CA ARG A 244 2.72 -9.56 21.97
C ARG A 244 1.79 -9.80 23.15
N GLU A 245 0.75 -8.98 23.30
CA GLU A 245 -0.26 -9.18 24.34
C GLU A 245 -1.00 -10.51 24.18
N PHE A 246 -1.43 -10.82 22.95
CA PHE A 246 -2.09 -12.07 22.64
C PHE A 246 -1.22 -13.31 22.94
N LEU A 247 0.07 -13.27 22.59
CA LEU A 247 1.00 -14.35 22.92
C LEU A 247 1.21 -14.50 24.43
N ARG A 248 1.26 -13.41 25.21
CA ARG A 248 1.31 -13.48 26.68
C ARG A 248 0.05 -14.13 27.25
N GLU A 249 -1.12 -13.85 26.68
CA GLU A 249 -2.37 -14.50 27.07
C GLU A 249 -2.34 -16.01 26.77
N ILE A 250 -1.83 -16.43 25.61
CA ILE A 250 -1.65 -17.85 25.28
C ILE A 250 -0.75 -18.55 26.31
N ILE A 251 0.40 -17.92 26.62
CA ILE A 251 1.36 -18.44 27.62
C ILE A 251 0.65 -18.61 28.98
N GLY A 252 -0.05 -17.58 29.44
CA GLY A 252 -0.78 -17.61 30.70
C GLY A 252 -1.87 -18.70 30.75
N TYR A 253 -2.65 -18.81 29.68
CA TYR A 253 -3.72 -19.79 29.54
C TYR A 253 -3.19 -21.23 29.54
N ARG A 254 -2.17 -21.56 28.72
CA ARG A 254 -1.62 -22.93 28.66
C ARG A 254 -0.79 -23.30 29.89
N SER A 255 -0.19 -22.33 30.59
CA SER A 255 0.60 -22.60 31.80
C SER A 255 -0.25 -22.88 33.04
N SER A 256 -1.38 -22.17 33.20
CA SER A 256 -2.15 -22.20 34.46
C SER A 256 -3.66 -22.43 34.30
N LYS A 257 -4.15 -22.67 33.06
CA LYS A 257 -5.59 -22.61 32.71
C LYS A 257 -6.24 -21.32 33.24
N GLY A 258 -5.52 -20.22 33.10
CA GLY A 258 -5.95 -18.88 33.51
C GLY A 258 -7.06 -18.32 32.63
N VAL A 259 -7.16 -17.00 32.55
CA VAL A 259 -8.15 -16.33 31.68
C VAL A 259 -7.86 -16.70 30.22
N PRO A 260 -8.84 -17.22 29.46
CA PRO A 260 -8.65 -17.53 28.05
C PRO A 260 -8.30 -16.25 27.27
N PRO A 261 -7.44 -16.33 26.23
CA PRO A 261 -7.04 -15.17 25.45
C PRO A 261 -8.25 -14.42 24.88
N ARG A 262 -8.19 -13.09 24.88
CA ARG A 262 -9.26 -12.19 24.43
C ARG A 262 -9.53 -12.24 22.94
N LEU A 263 -8.92 -13.15 22.19
CA LEU A 263 -9.12 -13.24 20.74
C LEU A 263 -10.55 -13.68 20.36
N ALA A 264 -11.37 -14.12 21.34
CA ALA A 264 -12.84 -14.19 21.21
C ALA A 264 -13.55 -12.82 21.05
N SER A 265 -12.87 -11.71 21.35
CA SER A 265 -13.33 -10.32 21.15
C SER A 265 -12.60 -9.59 20.02
N LEU A 266 -11.66 -10.26 19.34
CA LEU A 266 -11.09 -9.70 18.11
C LEU A 266 -12.15 -9.80 17.02
N PRO A 267 -12.32 -8.75 16.19
CA PRO A 267 -13.27 -8.79 15.10
C PRO A 267 -12.90 -9.98 14.20
N PRO A 268 -13.87 -10.82 13.78
CA PRO A 268 -13.61 -11.79 12.73
C PRO A 268 -13.05 -11.02 11.53
N ALA A 269 -12.05 -11.60 10.85
CA ALA A 269 -11.65 -11.05 9.56
C ALA A 269 -12.94 -10.90 8.72
N PRO A 270 -13.20 -9.71 8.14
CA PRO A 270 -14.40 -9.54 7.33
C PRO A 270 -14.39 -10.63 6.26
N PRO A 271 -15.53 -11.29 5.97
CA PRO A 271 -15.56 -12.33 4.96
C PRO A 271 -15.05 -11.72 3.65
N SER A 272 -13.88 -12.16 3.21
CA SER A 272 -13.32 -11.85 1.90
C SER A 272 -14.06 -12.73 0.88
N GLY A 273 -15.32 -12.37 0.68
CA GLY A 273 -16.28 -13.01 -0.22
C GLY A 273 -17.03 -12.03 -1.12
N GLU A 274 -16.75 -10.73 -1.04
CA GLU A 274 -16.78 -9.91 -2.23
C GLU A 274 -15.32 -9.77 -2.65
N GLN A 275 -14.96 -10.28 -3.83
CA GLN A 275 -13.91 -9.61 -4.60
C GLN A 275 -14.19 -8.12 -4.42
N ALA A 276 -13.28 -7.36 -3.81
CA ALA A 276 -13.47 -5.91 -3.75
C ALA A 276 -13.73 -5.51 -5.20
N THR A 277 -14.99 -5.16 -5.53
CA THR A 277 -15.39 -4.99 -6.93
C THR A 277 -14.40 -4.01 -7.52
N ARG A 278 -13.52 -4.50 -8.38
CA ARG A 278 -12.50 -3.67 -8.99
C ARG A 278 -13.13 -3.06 -10.23
N TYR A 279 -12.93 -1.77 -10.42
CA TYR A 279 -13.65 -0.99 -11.41
C TYR A 279 -12.78 -0.72 -12.64
N ASP A 280 -13.38 -0.82 -13.83
CA ASP A 280 -12.75 -0.43 -15.09
C ASP A 280 -12.74 1.09 -15.29
N LEU A 281 -13.60 1.81 -14.58
CA LEU A 281 -13.69 3.27 -14.59
C LEU A 281 -13.75 3.79 -13.15
N LEU A 282 -12.77 4.63 -12.82
CA LEU A 282 -12.72 5.36 -11.57
C LEU A 282 -12.72 6.86 -11.86
N VAL A 283 -13.62 7.60 -11.21
CA VAL A 283 -13.66 9.06 -11.21
C VAL A 283 -13.09 9.57 -9.89
N LEU A 284 -12.18 10.55 -9.94
CA LEU A 284 -11.65 11.25 -8.77
C LEU A 284 -12.09 12.70 -8.76
N SER A 285 -12.66 13.14 -7.64
CA SER A 285 -12.83 14.56 -7.35
C SER A 285 -12.58 14.82 -5.88
N ASN A 286 -12.20 16.04 -5.52
CA ASN A 286 -11.91 16.36 -4.13
C ASN A 286 -13.10 16.08 -3.21
N ARG A 287 -14.34 16.39 -3.60
CA ARG A 287 -15.55 16.08 -2.83
C ARG A 287 -16.46 15.13 -3.58
N LEU A 288 -17.13 14.25 -2.83
CA LEU A 288 -18.25 13.46 -3.34
C LEU A 288 -19.53 14.30 -3.47
N PRO A 289 -20.40 13.99 -4.44
CA PRO A 289 -21.75 14.52 -4.48
C PRO A 289 -22.62 13.92 -3.35
N ASP A 290 -23.54 14.72 -2.81
CA ASP A 290 -24.57 14.19 -1.91
C ASP A 290 -25.70 13.58 -2.75
N LEU A 291 -25.63 12.26 -2.97
CA LEU A 291 -26.58 11.50 -3.78
C LEU A 291 -27.55 10.65 -2.94
N ARG A 292 -27.62 10.89 -1.63
CA ARG A 292 -28.54 10.14 -0.75
C ARG A 292 -29.99 10.42 -1.14
N GLU A 293 -30.78 9.35 -1.22
CA GLU A 293 -32.17 9.35 -1.68
C GLU A 293 -32.96 10.52 -1.10
N THR A 294 -33.27 11.47 -1.97
CA THR A 294 -34.05 12.65 -1.65
C THR A 294 -35.24 12.68 -2.60
N THR A 295 -36.42 12.93 -2.03
CA THR A 295 -37.68 13.11 -2.77
C THR A 295 -37.51 14.09 -3.94
N GLN A 296 -38.34 13.97 -4.98
CA GLN A 296 -38.24 14.76 -6.22
C GLN A 296 -38.03 16.29 -6.02
N ALA A 297 -38.46 16.84 -4.88
CA ALA A 297 -38.32 18.26 -4.53
C ALA A 297 -36.90 18.68 -4.09
N THR A 298 -36.08 17.79 -3.53
CA THR A 298 -34.71 18.07 -3.06
C THR A 298 -33.65 17.81 -4.14
N ARG A 299 -33.99 17.03 -5.17
CA ARG A 299 -33.15 16.77 -6.35
C ARG A 299 -32.81 18.04 -7.14
N ALA A 300 -33.63 19.08 -7.08
CA ALA A 300 -33.44 20.31 -7.87
C ALA A 300 -32.44 21.34 -7.27
N LYS A 301 -32.04 21.19 -5.99
CA LYS A 301 -31.21 22.20 -5.30
C LYS A 301 -29.71 21.89 -5.24
N ASN A 302 -29.28 20.64 -5.46
CA ASN A 302 -27.93 20.18 -5.14
C ASN A 302 -27.13 19.54 -6.30
N VAL A 303 -27.64 19.53 -7.55
CA VAL A 303 -26.93 18.92 -8.68
C VAL A 303 -25.99 19.95 -9.31
N GLY A 304 -24.74 19.99 -8.85
CA GLY A 304 -23.69 20.74 -9.54
C GLY A 304 -23.46 20.19 -10.96
N GLY A 305 -23.04 21.05 -11.90
CA GLY A 305 -22.84 20.67 -13.31
C GLY A 305 -21.92 19.46 -13.52
N LEU A 306 -20.94 19.26 -12.63
CA LEU A 306 -20.08 18.07 -12.62
C LEU A 306 -20.86 16.77 -12.35
N VAL A 307 -21.79 16.81 -11.40
CA VAL A 307 -22.59 15.65 -10.98
C VAL A 307 -23.50 15.21 -12.12
N SER A 308 -24.20 16.16 -12.74
CA SER A 308 -25.06 15.91 -13.91
C SER A 308 -24.29 15.30 -15.09
N ALA A 309 -23.04 15.68 -15.28
CA ALA A 309 -22.21 15.18 -16.39
C ALA A 309 -21.63 13.79 -16.12
N LEU A 310 -21.18 13.51 -14.89
CA LEU A 310 -20.43 12.28 -14.58
C LEU A 310 -21.31 11.11 -14.14
N GLN A 311 -22.43 11.38 -13.44
CA GLN A 311 -23.31 10.32 -12.92
C GLN A 311 -23.81 9.36 -14.02
N PRO A 312 -24.29 9.82 -15.19
CA PRO A 312 -24.76 8.90 -16.25
C PRO A 312 -23.65 7.98 -16.76
N VAL A 313 -22.43 8.49 -16.91
CA VAL A 313 -21.28 7.74 -17.39
C VAL A 313 -20.86 6.68 -16.37
N LEU A 314 -20.80 7.06 -15.09
CA LEU A 314 -20.48 6.15 -14.00
C LEU A 314 -21.53 5.03 -13.85
N SER A 315 -22.82 5.36 -13.89
CA SER A 315 -23.89 4.34 -13.84
C SER A 315 -23.82 3.39 -15.03
N MET A 316 -23.68 3.89 -16.25
CA MET A 316 -23.58 3.07 -17.46
C MET A 316 -22.38 2.11 -17.43
N ARG A 317 -21.26 2.56 -16.87
CA ARG A 317 -20.01 1.78 -16.77
C ARG A 317 -19.88 1.00 -15.47
N LYS A 318 -20.89 1.06 -14.60
CA LYS A 318 -20.84 0.53 -13.24
C LYS A 318 -19.56 0.92 -12.49
N GLY A 319 -19.12 2.16 -12.69
CA GLY A 319 -17.85 2.67 -12.20
C GLY A 319 -17.93 3.15 -10.74
N VAL A 320 -16.77 3.58 -10.24
CA VAL A 320 -16.65 4.13 -8.88
C VAL A 320 -16.28 5.61 -8.92
N TRP A 321 -16.88 6.39 -8.03
CA TRP A 321 -16.50 7.78 -7.76
C TRP A 321 -15.83 7.86 -6.40
N LEU A 322 -14.53 8.16 -6.38
CA LEU A 322 -13.76 8.37 -5.15
C LEU A 322 -13.60 9.88 -4.84
N GLY A 323 -13.88 10.28 -3.61
CA GLY A 323 -13.77 11.65 -3.13
C GLY A 323 -13.83 11.79 -1.61
N TRP A 324 -13.63 13.00 -1.08
CA TRP A 324 -13.85 13.29 0.34
C TRP A 324 -15.35 13.38 0.64
N SER A 325 -15.82 12.78 1.74
CA SER A 325 -17.25 12.85 2.13
C SER A 325 -17.67 14.22 2.67
N GLY A 326 -16.71 15.08 3.02
CA GLY A 326 -16.95 16.35 3.70
C GLY A 326 -16.91 16.27 5.23
N LYS A 327 -16.72 15.07 5.80
CA LYS A 327 -16.55 14.87 7.25
C LYS A 327 -15.08 14.92 7.64
N SER A 328 -14.82 15.40 8.85
CA SER A 328 -13.46 15.44 9.43
C SER A 328 -13.33 14.37 10.51
N ARG A 329 -12.20 13.68 10.54
CA ARG A 329 -11.87 12.70 11.59
C ARG A 329 -11.28 13.41 12.81
N LEU A 330 -11.61 12.93 14.02
CA LEU A 330 -10.96 13.36 15.26
C LEU A 330 -9.44 13.07 15.21
N ALA A 331 -8.65 13.98 15.80
CA ALA A 331 -7.20 13.95 15.77
C ALA A 331 -6.64 12.66 16.43
N GLY A 332 -5.76 11.96 15.72
CA GLY A 332 -5.08 10.75 16.21
C GLY A 332 -3.88 10.37 15.34
N ASP A 333 -4.08 10.24 14.01
CA ASP A 333 -3.03 9.88 13.04
C ASP A 333 -2.97 10.92 11.88
N ASP A 334 -1.78 11.21 11.35
CA ASP A 334 -1.57 12.05 10.13
C ASP A 334 -1.81 11.24 8.84
N GLN A 335 -2.88 10.43 8.82
CA GLN A 335 -3.22 9.52 7.72
C GLN A 335 -4.71 9.67 7.35
N PRO A 336 -5.09 9.40 6.10
CA PRO A 336 -6.49 9.37 5.71
C PRO A 336 -7.26 8.29 6.47
N GLY A 337 -8.56 8.51 6.67
CA GLY A 337 -9.47 7.50 7.20
C GLY A 337 -9.67 6.34 6.22
N LYS A 338 -10.22 5.23 6.73
CA LYS A 338 -10.52 4.05 5.92
C LYS A 338 -11.46 4.39 4.76
N LEU A 339 -11.28 3.71 3.64
CA LEU A 339 -12.17 3.80 2.50
C LEU A 339 -13.57 3.29 2.87
N VAL A 340 -14.59 4.12 2.68
CA VAL A 340 -16.00 3.73 2.87
C VAL A 340 -16.70 3.71 1.53
N ARG A 341 -17.25 2.55 1.15
CA ARG A 341 -17.99 2.36 -0.11
C ARG A 341 -19.50 2.40 0.13
N GLN A 342 -20.22 2.97 -0.81
CA GLN A 342 -21.68 3.03 -0.81
C GLN A 342 -22.20 2.83 -2.23
N GLN A 343 -23.03 1.80 -2.45
CA GLN A 343 -23.72 1.60 -3.72
C GLN A 343 -24.81 2.66 -3.93
N VAL A 344 -24.87 3.26 -5.11
CA VAL A 344 -25.88 4.27 -5.49
C VAL A 344 -26.37 3.96 -6.91
N GLY A 345 -27.51 3.26 -7.00
CA GLY A 345 -27.97 2.69 -8.27
C GLY A 345 -26.94 1.73 -8.85
N ASP A 346 -26.58 1.91 -10.11
CA ASP A 346 -25.59 1.06 -10.81
C ASP A 346 -24.13 1.48 -10.59
N MET A 347 -23.85 2.57 -9.87
CA MET A 347 -22.49 3.03 -9.57
C MET A 347 -22.16 2.95 -8.09
N THR A 348 -20.88 3.09 -7.77
CA THR A 348 -20.40 3.09 -6.38
C THR A 348 -19.77 4.43 -6.01
N LEU A 349 -20.09 4.95 -4.83
CA LEU A 349 -19.35 6.03 -4.21
C LEU A 349 -18.32 5.45 -3.24
N ALA A 350 -17.10 5.94 -3.28
CA ALA A 350 -16.04 5.61 -2.34
C ALA A 350 -15.56 6.89 -1.66
N SER A 351 -15.53 6.90 -0.33
CA SER A 351 -15.18 8.09 0.44
C SER A 351 -13.96 7.90 1.31
N LEU A 352 -13.16 8.96 1.42
CA LEU A 352 -11.96 9.02 2.23
C LEU A 352 -11.97 10.30 3.05
N ASP A 353 -12.03 10.15 4.37
CA ASP A 353 -12.16 11.27 5.30
C ASP A 353 -10.82 11.66 5.90
N PHE A 354 -10.53 12.96 5.84
CA PHE A 354 -9.24 13.49 6.28
C PHE A 354 -9.24 13.89 7.76
N PRO A 355 -8.07 13.87 8.43
CA PRO A 355 -7.86 14.60 9.66
C PRO A 355 -8.09 16.11 9.45
N GLU A 356 -8.50 16.82 10.51
CA GLU A 356 -8.75 18.27 10.46
C GLU A 356 -7.52 19.07 9.99
N SER A 357 -6.31 18.60 10.32
CA SER A 357 -5.04 19.21 9.88
C SER A 357 -4.93 19.25 8.35
N TRP A 358 -5.36 18.21 7.64
CA TRP A 358 -5.33 18.15 6.19
C TRP A 358 -6.43 19.02 5.58
N GLN A 359 -7.62 19.05 6.17
CA GLN A 359 -8.65 20.01 5.74
C GLN A 359 -8.13 21.45 5.80
N LYS A 360 -7.39 21.80 6.86
CA LYS A 360 -6.79 23.13 7.03
C LYS A 360 -5.64 23.39 6.04
N LEU A 361 -4.69 22.47 5.91
CA LEU A 361 -3.45 22.70 5.14
C LEU A 361 -3.59 22.40 3.65
N TYR A 362 -4.25 21.30 3.27
CA TYR A 362 -4.44 20.89 1.88
C TYR A 362 -5.64 21.62 1.23
N TYR A 363 -6.83 21.53 1.85
CA TYR A 363 -8.05 22.05 1.22
C TYR A 363 -8.17 23.56 1.38
N THR A 364 -8.22 24.06 2.61
CA THR A 364 -8.32 25.51 2.87
C THR A 364 -7.01 26.24 2.55
N GLY A 365 -5.86 25.61 2.83
CA GLY A 365 -4.52 26.14 2.56
C GLY A 365 -4.16 26.07 1.09
N PHE A 366 -3.37 25.08 0.67
CA PHE A 366 -2.78 25.07 -0.66
C PHE A 366 -3.83 25.14 -1.79
N SER A 367 -4.91 24.36 -1.72
CA SER A 367 -5.90 24.34 -2.79
C SER A 367 -6.64 25.67 -2.91
N ASN A 368 -7.27 26.17 -1.84
CA ASN A 368 -8.15 27.34 -1.93
C ASN A 368 -7.48 28.68 -1.64
N ARG A 369 -6.35 28.71 -0.94
CA ARG A 369 -5.60 29.95 -0.64
C ARG A 369 -4.41 30.18 -1.56
N ALA A 370 -3.88 29.13 -2.20
CA ALA A 370 -2.79 29.27 -3.18
C ALA A 370 -3.27 29.02 -4.62
N LEU A 371 -3.69 27.79 -4.94
CA LEU A 371 -4.03 27.41 -6.32
C LEU A 371 -5.26 28.15 -6.85
N TRP A 372 -6.36 28.20 -6.09
CA TRP A 372 -7.59 28.84 -6.56
C TRP A 372 -7.37 30.31 -6.97
N PRO A 373 -6.83 31.21 -6.13
CA PRO A 373 -6.60 32.60 -6.55
C PRO A 373 -5.56 32.72 -7.67
N LEU A 374 -4.53 31.87 -7.69
CA LEU A 374 -3.53 31.84 -8.77
C LEU A 374 -4.19 31.50 -10.11
N LEU A 375 -4.98 30.42 -10.14
CA LEU A 375 -5.65 29.93 -11.34
C LEU A 375 -6.70 30.92 -11.87
N HIS A 376 -7.29 31.72 -11.00
CA HIS A 376 -8.19 32.82 -11.36
C HIS A 376 -7.48 34.13 -11.69
N SER A 377 -6.14 34.13 -11.80
CA SER A 377 -5.32 35.32 -12.09
C SER A 377 -5.49 36.45 -11.07
N ILE A 378 -5.58 36.10 -9.78
CA ILE A 378 -5.68 37.02 -8.64
C ILE A 378 -4.44 36.88 -7.73
N PRO A 379 -3.23 37.23 -8.19
CA PRO A 379 -1.98 36.95 -7.48
C PRO A 379 -1.89 37.65 -6.11
N SER A 380 -2.55 38.79 -5.94
CA SER A 380 -2.60 39.52 -4.66
C SER A 380 -3.26 38.74 -3.51
N ARG A 381 -3.96 37.64 -3.82
CA ARG A 381 -4.60 36.75 -2.83
C ARG A 381 -3.89 35.40 -2.66
N VAL A 382 -2.81 35.17 -3.40
CA VAL A 382 -2.05 33.92 -3.31
C VAL A 382 -1.21 33.93 -2.04
N ALA A 383 -1.45 32.97 -1.16
CA ALA A 383 -0.62 32.74 0.02
C ALA A 383 -0.44 31.25 0.28
N PHE A 384 0.82 30.83 0.44
CA PHE A 384 1.19 29.44 0.66
C PHE A 384 2.31 29.31 1.68
N THR A 385 2.44 28.11 2.23
CA THR A 385 3.58 27.68 3.04
C THR A 385 4.09 26.32 2.56
N HIS A 386 5.33 25.98 2.88
CA HIS A 386 5.87 24.64 2.59
C HIS A 386 5.10 23.52 3.31
N ALA A 387 4.48 23.81 4.46
CA ALA A 387 3.65 22.83 5.17
C ALA A 387 2.35 22.52 4.40
N GLU A 388 1.77 23.54 3.75
CA GLU A 388 0.58 23.40 2.92
C GLU A 388 0.86 22.64 1.63
N TRP A 389 1.99 22.94 0.98
CA TRP A 389 2.46 22.14 -0.16
C TRP A 389 2.64 20.67 0.21
N ARG A 390 3.35 20.38 1.31
CA ARG A 390 3.54 19.00 1.78
C ARG A 390 2.22 18.31 2.11
N ALA A 391 1.24 19.02 2.63
CA ALA A 391 -0.09 18.46 2.86
C ALA A 391 -0.83 18.17 1.54
N TYR A 392 -0.64 19.01 0.53
CA TYR A 392 -1.19 18.79 -0.81
C TYR A 392 -0.61 17.56 -1.51
N GLU A 393 0.71 17.35 -1.40
CA GLU A 393 1.37 16.12 -1.85
C GLU A 393 0.82 14.89 -1.13
N ARG A 394 0.72 14.92 0.21
CA ARG A 394 0.17 13.81 1.01
C ARG A 394 -1.27 13.46 0.64
N ALA A 395 -2.11 14.48 0.44
CA ALA A 395 -3.50 14.29 0.02
C ALA A 395 -3.59 13.62 -1.36
N ASN A 396 -2.84 14.12 -2.34
CA ASN A 396 -2.82 13.55 -3.69
C ASN A 396 -2.29 12.10 -3.70
N ARG A 397 -1.26 11.80 -2.90
CA ARG A 397 -0.75 10.44 -2.72
C ARG A 397 -1.81 9.53 -2.12
N ALA A 398 -2.48 9.95 -1.05
CA ALA A 398 -3.56 9.20 -0.43
C ALA A 398 -4.69 8.86 -1.43
N PHE A 399 -5.08 9.82 -2.27
CA PHE A 399 -6.06 9.57 -3.34
C PHE A 399 -5.56 8.53 -4.36
N ALA A 400 -4.30 8.61 -4.78
CA ALA A 400 -3.71 7.65 -5.71
C ALA A 400 -3.64 6.24 -5.10
N ASP A 401 -3.14 6.12 -3.87
CA ASP A 401 -2.99 4.84 -3.16
C ASP A 401 -4.36 4.15 -3.02
N HIS A 402 -5.40 4.89 -2.62
CA HIS A 402 -6.75 4.34 -2.51
C HIS A 402 -7.40 4.05 -3.86
N ALA A 403 -7.12 4.84 -4.90
CA ALA A 403 -7.58 4.53 -6.25
C ALA A 403 -7.05 3.18 -6.75
N LEU A 404 -5.78 2.83 -6.44
CA LEU A 404 -5.20 1.54 -6.82
C LEU A 404 -5.91 0.36 -6.16
N THR A 405 -6.42 0.51 -4.94
CA THR A 405 -7.22 -0.54 -4.27
C THR A 405 -8.59 -0.76 -4.91
N LEU A 406 -9.08 0.21 -5.70
CA LEU A 406 -10.38 0.18 -6.36
C LEU A 406 -10.30 -0.22 -7.83
N LEU A 407 -9.16 -0.04 -8.49
CA LEU A 407 -9.03 -0.21 -9.92
C LEU A 407 -8.69 -1.66 -10.32
N GLN A 408 -9.22 -2.10 -11.45
CA GLN A 408 -8.64 -3.26 -12.15
C GLN A 408 -7.29 -2.86 -12.78
N PRO A 409 -6.37 -3.81 -12.99
CA PRO A 409 -5.19 -3.59 -13.83
C PRO A 409 -5.61 -3.00 -15.19
N GLY A 410 -4.91 -1.95 -15.66
CA GLY A 410 -5.29 -1.24 -16.88
C GLY A 410 -6.58 -0.39 -16.82
N GLY A 411 -7.26 -0.31 -15.67
CA GLY A 411 -8.49 0.48 -15.49
C GLY A 411 -8.32 1.96 -15.84
N THR A 412 -9.40 2.62 -16.25
CA THR A 412 -9.37 4.05 -16.63
C THR A 412 -9.63 4.94 -15.41
N VAL A 413 -8.80 5.95 -15.23
CA VAL A 413 -8.94 6.98 -14.19
C VAL A 413 -9.30 8.32 -14.83
N TRP A 414 -10.33 8.98 -14.30
CA TRP A 414 -10.70 10.33 -14.70
C TRP A 414 -10.66 11.28 -13.50
N VAL A 415 -9.62 12.11 -13.46
CA VAL A 415 -9.31 13.04 -12.38
C VAL A 415 -9.92 14.41 -12.66
N HIS A 416 -10.54 14.99 -11.63
CA HIS A 416 -11.17 16.29 -11.72
C HIS A 416 -10.59 17.30 -10.74
N ASP A 417 -10.26 18.45 -11.35
CA ASP A 417 -9.99 19.74 -10.72
C ASP A 417 -8.63 19.95 -10.04
N TYR A 418 -8.35 21.22 -9.74
CA TYR A 418 -7.06 21.72 -9.24
C TYR A 418 -6.61 21.11 -7.90
N HIS A 419 -7.50 20.46 -7.18
CA HIS A 419 -7.19 19.77 -5.93
C HIS A 419 -6.29 18.54 -6.15
N LEU A 420 -6.38 17.91 -7.33
CA LEU A 420 -5.84 16.58 -7.60
C LEU A 420 -4.82 16.56 -8.74
N MET A 421 -4.07 17.65 -8.94
CA MET A 421 -3.15 17.81 -10.08
C MET A 421 -1.95 16.85 -10.03
N LEU A 422 -1.61 16.31 -8.85
CA LEU A 422 -0.46 15.41 -8.65
C LEU A 422 -0.81 13.93 -8.72
N VAL A 423 -2.11 13.56 -8.73
CA VAL A 423 -2.53 12.16 -8.59
C VAL A 423 -1.92 11.25 -9.65
N ALA A 424 -1.84 11.68 -10.92
CA ALA A 424 -1.28 10.83 -11.97
C ALA A 424 0.19 10.49 -11.75
N GLU A 425 0.99 11.42 -11.20
CA GLU A 425 2.39 11.15 -10.87
C GLU A 425 2.49 9.97 -9.90
N TYR A 426 1.67 9.98 -8.85
CA TYR A 426 1.67 8.91 -7.86
C TYR A 426 1.13 7.59 -8.44
N LEU A 427 0.04 7.62 -9.21
CA LEU A 427 -0.49 6.43 -9.89
C LEU A 427 0.57 5.79 -10.81
N ARG A 428 1.28 6.58 -11.62
CA ARG A 428 2.35 6.06 -12.49
C ARG A 428 3.52 5.52 -11.69
N SER A 429 3.94 6.22 -10.64
CA SER A 429 5.05 5.77 -9.78
C SER A 429 4.76 4.44 -9.08
N SER A 430 3.49 4.13 -8.85
CA SER A 430 3.01 2.88 -8.25
C SER A 430 2.66 1.80 -9.30
N GLY A 431 3.07 1.98 -10.56
CA GLY A 431 2.94 0.95 -11.60
C GLY A 431 1.61 0.91 -12.35
N HIS A 432 0.70 1.87 -12.15
CA HIS A 432 -0.53 1.92 -12.94
C HIS A 432 -0.23 2.24 -14.41
N ASP A 433 -0.68 1.38 -15.31
CA ASP A 433 -0.48 1.45 -16.76
C ASP A 433 -1.74 1.84 -17.55
N GLY A 434 -2.89 1.90 -16.89
CA GLY A 434 -4.19 2.25 -17.48
C GLY A 434 -4.29 3.72 -17.93
N ARG A 435 -5.40 4.08 -18.59
CA ARG A 435 -5.60 5.44 -19.11
C ARG A 435 -5.93 6.42 -17.99
N ILE A 436 -5.24 7.55 -17.90
CA ILE A 436 -5.52 8.61 -16.94
C ILE A 436 -5.85 9.91 -17.67
N GLY A 437 -7.06 10.42 -17.49
CA GLY A 437 -7.49 11.74 -17.95
C GLY A 437 -7.60 12.73 -16.80
N PHE A 438 -7.26 14.00 -17.04
CA PHE A 438 -7.49 15.13 -16.14
C PHE A 438 -8.43 16.14 -16.77
N PHE A 439 -9.31 16.75 -15.97
CA PHE A 439 -10.10 17.90 -16.40
C PHE A 439 -10.10 19.01 -15.35
N LEU A 440 -9.69 20.22 -15.76
CA LEU A 440 -9.69 21.41 -14.90
C LEU A 440 -10.99 22.21 -15.07
N HIS A 441 -11.71 22.41 -13.97
CA HIS A 441 -13.01 23.13 -13.99
C HIS A 441 -12.88 24.64 -13.79
N VAL A 442 -11.73 25.09 -13.29
CA VAL A 442 -11.39 26.50 -13.13
C VAL A 442 -10.58 27.00 -14.33
N PRO A 443 -10.39 28.32 -14.48
CA PRO A 443 -9.50 28.86 -15.50
C PRO A 443 -8.05 28.38 -15.35
N PHE A 444 -7.26 28.50 -16.41
CA PHE A 444 -5.82 28.29 -16.37
C PHE A 444 -5.09 29.58 -16.79
N PRO A 445 -4.21 30.14 -15.95
CA PRO A 445 -3.63 31.45 -16.16
C PRO A 445 -2.43 31.38 -17.11
N GLY A 446 -1.96 32.53 -17.58
CA GLY A 446 -0.75 32.63 -18.39
C GLY A 446 0.53 32.31 -17.61
N PRO A 447 1.68 32.15 -18.30
CA PRO A 447 2.95 31.76 -17.69
C PRO A 447 3.48 32.74 -16.63
N ASP A 448 3.31 34.04 -16.87
CA ASP A 448 3.69 35.12 -15.97
C ASP A 448 3.02 34.98 -14.60
N ILE A 449 1.75 34.59 -14.61
CA ILE A 449 0.99 34.33 -13.38
C ILE A 449 1.36 32.98 -12.79
N PHE A 450 1.35 31.91 -13.59
CA PHE A 450 1.57 30.55 -13.10
C PHE A 450 2.96 30.37 -12.48
N ALA A 451 3.98 31.03 -13.03
CA ALA A 451 5.36 30.99 -12.55
C ALA A 451 5.56 31.62 -11.16
N MET A 452 4.59 32.37 -10.63
CA MET A 452 4.67 32.88 -9.25
C MET A 452 4.62 31.78 -8.19
N LEU A 453 4.16 30.58 -8.55
CA LEU A 453 4.12 29.45 -7.63
C LEU A 453 5.47 28.72 -7.63
N PRO A 454 6.12 28.52 -6.47
CA PRO A 454 7.43 27.85 -6.41
C PRO A 454 7.44 26.42 -6.95
N TRP A 455 6.29 25.75 -6.94
CA TRP A 455 6.10 24.36 -7.39
C TRP A 455 5.44 24.27 -8.78
N ALA A 456 5.46 25.34 -9.57
CA ALA A 456 4.83 25.40 -10.88
C ALA A 456 5.34 24.29 -11.82
N GLU A 457 6.65 24.09 -11.92
CA GLU A 457 7.26 23.05 -12.76
C GLU A 457 6.84 21.63 -12.34
N HIS A 458 6.73 21.38 -11.03
CA HIS A 458 6.29 20.09 -10.50
C HIS A 458 4.83 19.82 -10.88
N LEU A 459 3.93 20.80 -10.70
CA LEU A 459 2.54 20.66 -11.09
C LEU A 459 2.38 20.40 -12.60
N LEU A 460 3.15 21.08 -13.46
CA LEU A 460 3.12 20.82 -14.90
C LEU A 460 3.64 19.41 -15.21
N SER A 461 4.76 19.02 -14.61
CA SER A 461 5.36 17.69 -14.79
C SER A 461 4.38 16.57 -14.39
N ALA A 462 3.65 16.75 -13.30
CA ALA A 462 2.64 15.82 -12.82
C ALA A 462 1.39 15.79 -13.71
N LEU A 463 0.94 16.95 -14.20
CA LEU A 463 -0.14 17.01 -15.18
C LEU A 463 0.22 16.28 -16.48
N LEU A 464 1.48 16.33 -16.91
CA LEU A 464 1.99 15.59 -18.07
C LEU A 464 2.18 14.08 -17.82
N GLN A 465 1.86 13.57 -16.63
CA GLN A 465 1.71 12.13 -16.38
C GLN A 465 0.34 11.58 -16.80
N HIS A 466 -0.62 12.47 -17.09
CA HIS A 466 -1.91 12.10 -17.66
C HIS A 466 -1.77 11.87 -19.17
N ASP A 467 -2.58 10.95 -19.72
CA ASP A 467 -2.66 10.72 -21.16
C ASP A 467 -3.48 11.84 -21.84
N ARG A 468 -4.40 12.46 -21.08
CA ARG A 468 -5.19 13.60 -21.55
C ARG A 468 -5.36 14.67 -20.48
N VAL A 469 -5.19 15.94 -20.86
CA VAL A 469 -5.46 17.11 -20.01
C VAL A 469 -6.52 17.98 -20.70
N GLY A 470 -7.66 18.16 -20.04
CA GLY A 470 -8.80 18.89 -20.56
C GLY A 470 -9.07 20.20 -19.83
N PHE A 471 -9.51 21.20 -20.59
CA PHE A 471 -9.94 22.51 -20.10
C PHE A 471 -11.27 22.91 -20.72
N HIS A 472 -11.92 23.95 -20.22
CA HIS A 472 -13.18 24.45 -20.80
C HIS A 472 -13.01 25.20 -22.14
N THR A 473 -11.91 25.92 -22.34
CA THR A 473 -11.74 26.85 -23.48
C THR A 473 -10.41 26.63 -24.19
N ALA A 474 -10.35 27.00 -25.47
CA ALA A 474 -9.11 26.98 -26.24
C ALA A 474 -8.05 27.93 -25.65
N ILE A 475 -8.46 29.04 -25.02
CA ILE A 475 -7.54 29.98 -24.36
C ILE A 475 -6.80 29.29 -23.21
N HIS A 476 -7.49 28.47 -22.41
CA HIS A 476 -6.84 27.75 -21.30
C HIS A 476 -5.89 26.64 -21.81
N VAL A 477 -6.22 26.01 -22.94
CA VAL A 477 -5.31 25.08 -23.64
C VAL A 477 -4.03 25.80 -24.04
N GLU A 478 -4.16 26.96 -24.71
CA GLU A 478 -3.01 27.75 -25.12
C GLU A 478 -2.18 28.21 -23.91
N ASN A 479 -2.82 28.71 -22.86
CA ASN A 479 -2.12 29.12 -21.64
C ASN A 479 -1.31 27.96 -21.04
N PHE A 480 -1.90 26.76 -20.93
CA PHE A 480 -1.20 25.57 -20.45
C PHE A 480 0.01 25.22 -21.30
N LEU A 481 -0.14 25.19 -22.64
CA LEU A 481 0.97 24.91 -23.56
C LEU A 481 2.07 25.96 -23.48
N HIS A 482 1.73 27.24 -23.28
CA HIS A 482 2.71 28.29 -23.04
C HIS A 482 3.45 28.10 -21.71
N CYS A 483 2.75 27.73 -20.63
CA CYS A 483 3.38 27.44 -19.34
C CYS A 483 4.34 26.25 -19.45
N VAL A 484 3.94 25.15 -20.10
CA VAL A 484 4.80 24.00 -20.38
C VAL A 484 6.05 24.43 -21.15
N ARG A 485 5.87 25.19 -22.24
CA ARG A 485 6.99 25.65 -23.08
C ARG A 485 7.99 26.52 -22.31
N GLN A 486 7.50 27.43 -21.47
CA GLN A 486 8.37 28.37 -20.77
C GLN A 486 9.02 27.77 -19.53
N LEU A 487 8.31 26.95 -18.76
CA LEU A 487 8.77 26.45 -17.47
C LEU A 487 9.49 25.10 -17.57
N LEU A 488 9.07 24.21 -18.45
CA LEU A 488 9.76 22.92 -18.66
C LEU A 488 10.78 22.97 -19.81
N GLY A 489 10.75 24.03 -20.62
CA GLY A 489 11.74 24.31 -21.64
C GLY A 489 11.97 23.13 -22.60
N ALA A 490 13.24 22.76 -22.77
CA ALA A 490 13.66 21.70 -23.69
C ALA A 490 13.27 20.27 -23.24
N GLU A 491 12.82 20.07 -22.00
CA GLU A 491 12.38 18.76 -21.53
C GLU A 491 11.04 18.32 -22.14
N ALA A 492 10.24 19.27 -22.63
CA ALA A 492 8.93 19.03 -23.23
C ALA A 492 8.92 19.42 -24.72
N SER A 493 8.58 18.47 -25.59
CA SER A 493 8.33 18.74 -27.01
C SER A 493 6.85 18.95 -27.25
N ILE A 494 6.47 20.05 -27.91
CA ILE A 494 5.07 20.40 -28.18
C ILE A 494 4.82 20.35 -29.68
N HIS A 495 3.86 19.52 -30.11
CA HIS A 495 3.41 19.41 -31.49
C HIS A 495 1.89 19.57 -31.55
N GLY A 496 1.44 20.76 -31.98
CA GLY A 496 0.01 21.12 -31.89
C GLY A 496 -0.46 21.07 -30.44
N HIS A 497 -1.52 20.30 -30.17
CA HIS A 497 -2.03 20.08 -28.81
C HIS A 497 -1.52 18.79 -28.17
N THR A 498 -0.35 18.31 -28.59
CA THR A 498 0.28 17.12 -28.02
C THR A 498 1.61 17.52 -27.39
N VAL A 499 1.85 17.06 -26.16
CA VAL A 499 3.09 17.29 -25.41
C VAL A 499 3.77 15.96 -25.17
N SER A 500 5.03 15.83 -25.57
CA SER A 500 5.89 14.69 -25.23
C SER A 500 6.87 15.11 -24.13
N PHE A 501 6.85 14.40 -23.01
CA PHE A 501 7.65 14.72 -21.83
C PHE A 501 8.08 13.41 -21.12
N ARG A 502 9.38 13.23 -20.91
CA ARG A 502 9.97 12.06 -20.20
C ARG A 502 9.40 10.69 -20.63
N GLY A 503 9.32 10.47 -21.94
CA GLY A 503 8.83 9.21 -22.52
C GLY A 503 7.30 9.03 -22.53
N ARG A 504 6.54 10.02 -22.03
CA ARG A 504 5.07 10.03 -22.12
C ARG A 504 4.58 11.05 -23.14
N THR A 505 3.39 10.79 -23.66
CA THR A 505 2.69 11.70 -24.56
C THR A 505 1.33 12.06 -23.98
N THR A 506 1.07 13.36 -23.82
CA THR A 506 -0.16 13.91 -23.27
C THR A 506 -0.90 14.70 -24.34
N HIS A 507 -2.18 14.38 -24.55
CA HIS A 507 -3.05 15.16 -25.42
C HIS A 507 -3.78 16.25 -24.63
N VAL A 508 -3.70 17.49 -25.09
CA VAL A 508 -4.35 18.64 -24.47
C VAL A 508 -5.58 19.04 -25.29
N GLY A 509 -6.68 19.43 -24.65
CA GLY A 509 -7.86 19.84 -25.40
C GLY A 509 -8.88 20.67 -24.64
N ALA A 510 -9.76 21.33 -25.40
CA ALA A 510 -10.88 22.08 -24.88
C ALA A 510 -12.17 21.25 -24.98
N PHE A 511 -12.84 21.04 -23.85
CA PHE A 511 -14.12 20.34 -23.73
C PHE A 511 -15.06 21.21 -22.88
N PRO A 512 -15.80 22.16 -23.50
CA PRO A 512 -16.73 23.00 -22.77
C PRO A 512 -17.81 22.11 -22.13
N LEU A 513 -18.01 22.27 -20.83
CA LEU A 513 -18.96 21.46 -20.08
C LEU A 513 -20.34 22.13 -20.22
N GLY A 514 -21.28 21.41 -20.84
CA GLY A 514 -22.64 21.89 -21.05
C GLY A 514 -23.57 21.48 -19.90
N ILE A 515 -24.79 22.00 -19.96
CA ILE A 515 -25.94 21.43 -19.24
C ILE A 515 -26.81 20.69 -20.26
N MET A 516 -27.62 19.73 -19.80
CA MET A 516 -28.66 19.16 -20.66
C MET A 516 -29.71 20.27 -20.91
N PRO A 517 -29.86 20.80 -22.14
CA PRO A 517 -30.96 21.72 -22.43
C PRO A 517 -32.29 20.97 -22.22
N GLN A 518 -33.26 21.66 -21.62
CA GLN A 518 -34.58 21.10 -21.33
C GLN A 518 -35.35 20.74 -22.61
#